data_AF-A0A1V5LQR0-F1
#
_entry.id   AF-A0A1V5LQR0-F1
#
_cell.length_a   1.000
_cell.length_b   1.000
_cell.length_c   1.000
_cell.angle_alpha   90.00
_cell.angle_beta   90.00
_cell.angle_gamma   90.00
#
_symmetry.space_group_name_H-M   'P 1'
#
loop_
_entity.id
_entity.type
_entity.pdbx_description
1 polymer ?
#
loop_
_entity_poly.entity_id
_entity_poly.type
_entity_poly.pdbx_seq_one_letter_code
_entity_poly.pdbx_strand_id
1 'polypeptide(L)'
;MSDECQPATLVCRIAGYDLATLDLDAINRAFDAEVRAGRLRYTDASWNADRANVGAWLNQAGQNINHIHPCNACDSRGKTQVELAGRASFLRLFRFLRAQPGLEALRVEYLAAECGVRESATIVGKATVTTDDFTGGRLWDDAVCYTFYPIDLHNLSPEGVEIQLLEEGVVPTVPRRALLPAGSRNLLTAGRCIASDRLANSALRVQATCMATGQVAGALAALATQTGIEVEELPLPMVDELLLAHGAIIPERQATAGPAYGAMSPLSTV
;
A
#
# COMPACT_ATOMS: atom_id res chain seq x y z
N MET A 1 5.40 16.33 11.84
CA MET A 1 5.27 14.97 11.28
C MET A 1 6.68 14.44 11.12
N SER A 2 6.92 13.15 11.32
CA SER A 2 8.22 12.56 10.99
C SER A 2 8.48 12.74 9.49
N ASP A 3 9.70 13.10 9.10
CA ASP A 3 10.11 13.10 7.69
C ASP A 3 10.35 11.66 7.17
N GLU A 4 10.32 10.68 8.07
CA GLU A 4 10.52 9.28 7.74
C GLU A 4 9.25 8.67 7.14
N CYS A 5 9.37 8.15 5.91
CA CYS A 5 8.32 7.41 5.21
C CYS A 5 8.95 6.21 4.52
N GLN A 6 8.19 5.14 4.30
CA GLN A 6 8.59 4.04 3.42
C GLN A 6 8.93 4.54 2.00
N PRO A 7 10.01 4.04 1.37
CA PRO A 7 10.40 4.41 0.02
C PRO A 7 9.28 4.15 -0.99
N ALA A 8 9.20 4.98 -2.02
CA ALA A 8 8.31 4.74 -3.14
C ALA A 8 8.93 3.74 -4.13
N THR A 9 8.15 3.26 -5.09
CA THR A 9 8.63 2.42 -6.20
C THR A 9 8.12 2.97 -7.51
N LEU A 10 8.99 3.06 -8.52
CA LEU A 10 8.56 3.37 -9.87
C LEU A 10 8.46 2.06 -10.66
N VAL A 11 7.23 1.60 -10.88
CA VAL A 11 6.98 0.36 -11.61
C VAL A 11 7.29 0.57 -13.08
N CYS A 12 8.05 -0.37 -13.66
CA CYS A 12 8.33 -0.42 -15.08
C CYS A 12 8.25 -1.85 -15.60
N ARG A 13 8.23 -1.98 -16.92
CA ARG A 13 8.46 -3.24 -17.64
C ARG A 13 9.42 -2.98 -18.78
N ILE A 14 10.48 -3.76 -18.82
CA ILE A 14 11.51 -3.71 -19.87
C ILE A 14 11.59 -5.02 -20.64
N ALA A 15 12.10 -4.96 -21.86
CA ALA A 15 12.29 -6.14 -22.71
C ALA A 15 13.47 -5.93 -23.66
N GLY A 16 13.74 -6.92 -24.52
CA GLY A 16 14.78 -6.81 -25.55
C GLY A 16 16.13 -7.41 -25.15
N TYR A 17 16.11 -8.44 -24.32
CA TYR A 17 17.27 -9.21 -23.91
C TYR A 17 16.84 -10.66 -23.65
N ASP A 18 17.80 -11.57 -23.68
CA ASP A 18 17.65 -12.95 -23.25
C ASP A 18 18.43 -13.13 -21.95
N LEU A 19 17.72 -13.30 -20.83
CA LEU A 19 18.32 -13.44 -19.51
C LEU A 19 19.33 -14.59 -19.45
N ALA A 20 19.11 -15.68 -20.18
CA ALA A 20 19.98 -16.85 -20.16
C ALA A 20 21.37 -16.59 -20.80
N THR A 21 21.51 -15.52 -21.56
CA THR A 21 22.76 -15.16 -22.26
C THR A 21 23.61 -14.14 -21.50
N LEU A 22 23.11 -13.59 -20.40
CA LEU A 22 23.76 -12.51 -19.67
C LEU A 22 24.77 -13.03 -18.64
N ASP A 23 25.94 -12.39 -18.59
CA ASP A 23 26.87 -12.52 -17.47
C ASP A 23 26.44 -11.57 -16.34
N LEU A 24 25.54 -12.06 -15.48
CA LEU A 24 24.99 -11.29 -14.36
C LEU A 24 26.07 -10.89 -13.34
N ASP A 25 27.13 -11.69 -13.19
CA ASP A 25 28.23 -11.37 -12.28
C ASP A 25 29.06 -10.20 -12.81
N ALA A 26 29.35 -10.17 -14.12
CA ALA A 26 30.01 -9.03 -14.75
C ALA A 26 29.14 -7.76 -14.67
N ILE A 27 27.84 -7.88 -14.91
CA ILE A 27 26.91 -6.75 -14.81
C ILE A 27 26.86 -6.21 -13.38
N ASN A 28 26.77 -7.08 -12.36
CA ASN A 28 26.79 -6.65 -10.96
C ASN A 28 28.13 -6.00 -10.57
N ARG A 29 29.29 -6.51 -11.03
CA ARG A 29 30.59 -5.87 -10.81
C ARG A 29 30.69 -4.48 -11.45
N ALA A 30 30.16 -4.33 -12.67
CA ALA A 30 30.11 -3.04 -13.35
C ALA A 30 29.18 -2.08 -12.61
N PHE A 31 28.02 -2.55 -12.15
CA PHE A 31 27.06 -1.77 -11.37
C PHE A 31 27.67 -1.27 -10.06
N ASP A 32 28.33 -2.15 -9.32
CA ASP A 32 29.10 -1.81 -8.11
C ASP A 32 30.12 -0.69 -8.37
N ALA A 33 30.85 -0.76 -9.48
CA ALA A 33 31.82 0.26 -9.85
C ALA A 33 31.16 1.62 -10.10
N GLU A 34 30.00 1.64 -10.75
CA GLU A 34 29.21 2.85 -10.97
C GLU A 34 28.62 3.42 -9.68
N VAL A 35 28.22 2.57 -8.72
CA VAL A 35 27.79 3.00 -7.39
C VAL A 35 28.95 3.62 -6.62
N ARG A 36 30.14 2.97 -6.60
CA ARG A 36 31.35 3.52 -5.97
C ARG A 36 31.79 4.85 -6.60
N ALA A 37 31.53 5.02 -7.89
CA ALA A 37 31.80 6.27 -8.61
C ALA A 37 30.71 7.35 -8.43
N GLY A 38 29.66 7.08 -7.66
CA GLY A 38 28.56 8.01 -7.39
C GLY A 38 27.60 8.24 -8.55
N ARG A 39 27.65 7.40 -9.59
CA ARG A 39 26.80 7.51 -10.79
C ARG A 39 25.53 6.67 -10.70
N LEU A 40 25.51 5.64 -9.85
CA LEU A 40 24.33 4.82 -9.53
C LEU A 40 24.14 4.72 -8.02
N ARG A 41 22.98 4.19 -7.61
CA ARG A 41 22.67 3.80 -6.23
C ARG A 41 22.21 2.34 -6.21
N TYR A 42 22.52 1.59 -5.16
CA TYR A 42 22.01 0.22 -5.01
C TYR A 42 20.48 0.14 -5.08
N THR A 43 19.81 1.16 -4.56
CA THR A 43 18.35 1.29 -4.59
C THR A 43 17.77 1.59 -5.97
N ASP A 44 18.59 1.92 -6.98
CA ASP A 44 18.12 2.10 -8.35
C ASP A 44 17.62 0.77 -8.96
N ALA A 45 18.26 -0.35 -8.58
CA ALA A 45 17.98 -1.69 -9.09
C ALA A 45 17.49 -2.69 -8.02
N SER A 46 17.35 -2.26 -6.77
CA SER A 46 16.96 -3.15 -5.68
C SER A 46 16.24 -2.40 -4.55
N TRP A 47 15.68 -3.14 -3.60
CA TRP A 47 15.26 -2.59 -2.30
C TRP A 47 16.43 -2.43 -1.34
N ASN A 48 17.58 -3.01 -1.67
CA ASN A 48 18.74 -3.06 -0.83
C ASN A 48 19.63 -1.81 -1.05
N ALA A 49 20.29 -1.37 0.02
CA ALA A 49 21.15 -0.19 0.01
C ALA A 49 22.67 -0.49 0.13
N ASP A 50 23.10 -1.75 0.12
CA ASP A 50 24.49 -2.17 0.39
C ASP A 50 25.17 -3.04 -0.69
N ARG A 51 24.42 -3.65 -1.63
CA ARG A 51 24.95 -4.57 -2.65
C ARG A 51 24.17 -4.52 -3.96
N ALA A 52 24.85 -4.84 -5.06
CA ALA A 52 24.22 -5.00 -6.36
C ALA A 52 23.24 -6.19 -6.37
N ASN A 53 22.09 -6.01 -7.02
CA ASN A 53 21.14 -7.08 -7.30
C ASN A 53 20.46 -6.88 -8.67
N VAL A 54 21.26 -6.51 -9.67
CA VAL A 54 20.76 -6.22 -11.03
C VAL A 54 20.14 -7.47 -11.67
N GLY A 55 20.65 -8.65 -11.32
CA GLY A 55 20.11 -9.93 -11.77
C GLY A 55 18.65 -10.12 -11.38
N ALA A 56 18.26 -9.85 -10.13
CA ALA A 56 16.85 -9.94 -9.72
C ALA A 56 15.98 -8.91 -10.44
N TRP A 57 16.52 -7.72 -10.72
CA TRP A 57 15.82 -6.68 -11.45
C TRP A 57 15.54 -7.10 -12.89
N LEU A 58 16.54 -7.64 -13.59
CA LEU A 58 16.39 -8.19 -14.93
C LEU A 58 15.45 -9.40 -14.94
N ASN A 59 15.57 -10.32 -13.97
CA ASN A 59 14.67 -11.47 -13.88
C ASN A 59 13.18 -11.06 -13.76
N GLN A 60 12.90 -9.95 -13.07
CA GLN A 60 11.54 -9.40 -12.94
C GLN A 60 11.18 -8.38 -14.02
N ALA A 61 12.02 -8.20 -15.05
CA ALA A 61 11.86 -7.18 -16.07
C ALA A 61 11.61 -5.76 -15.50
N GLY A 62 12.22 -5.46 -14.36
CA GLY A 62 12.11 -4.18 -13.65
C GLY A 62 10.84 -3.98 -12.83
N GLN A 63 10.02 -5.02 -12.64
CA GLN A 63 8.79 -4.92 -11.86
C GLN A 63 9.09 -4.85 -10.35
N ASN A 64 8.54 -3.82 -9.70
CA ASN A 64 8.44 -3.65 -8.24
C ASN A 64 9.75 -3.77 -7.42
N ILE A 65 10.92 -3.46 -7.97
CA ILE A 65 12.20 -3.83 -7.33
C ILE A 65 13.15 -2.63 -7.10
N ASN A 66 12.64 -1.40 -7.01
CA ASN A 66 13.47 -0.24 -6.66
C ASN A 66 12.91 0.53 -5.46
N HIS A 67 13.81 1.25 -4.79
CA HIS A 67 13.48 2.16 -3.69
C HIS A 67 13.81 3.60 -4.05
N ILE A 68 12.77 4.44 -4.07
CA ILE A 68 12.89 5.84 -4.43
C ILE A 68 12.88 6.72 -3.16
N HIS A 69 13.89 7.59 -3.07
CA HIS A 69 14.01 8.66 -2.08
C HIS A 69 14.29 10.01 -2.78
N PRO A 70 13.71 11.14 -2.31
CA PRO A 70 12.77 11.27 -1.18
C PRO A 70 11.44 10.56 -1.43
N CYS A 71 10.69 10.29 -0.36
CA CYS A 71 9.53 9.39 -0.37
C CYS A 71 8.24 9.97 0.23
N ASN A 72 8.31 11.07 0.98
CA ASN A 72 7.12 11.70 1.54
C ASN A 72 6.35 12.48 0.47
N ALA A 73 5.15 11.99 0.13
CA ALA A 73 4.22 12.61 -0.82
C ALA A 73 2.92 13.07 -0.16
N CYS A 74 2.99 13.61 1.07
CA CYS A 74 1.80 14.15 1.76
C CYS A 74 1.27 15.46 1.15
N ASP A 75 2.07 16.16 0.35
CA ASP A 75 1.68 17.35 -0.41
C ASP A 75 2.16 17.30 -1.87
N SER A 76 1.74 18.29 -2.67
CA SER A 76 2.09 18.37 -4.09
C SER A 76 3.60 18.56 -4.35
N ARG A 77 4.33 19.18 -3.43
CA ARG A 77 5.77 19.41 -3.56
C ARG A 77 6.53 18.10 -3.34
N GLY A 78 6.21 17.38 -2.28
CA GLY A 78 6.73 16.04 -1.99
C GLY A 78 6.42 15.07 -3.12
N LYS A 79 5.17 15.05 -3.61
CA LYS A 79 4.80 14.25 -4.78
C LYS A 79 5.66 14.57 -6.00
N THR A 80 5.86 15.85 -6.31
CA THR A 80 6.74 16.26 -7.43
C THR A 80 8.18 15.76 -7.25
N GLN A 81 8.73 15.84 -6.03
CA GLN A 81 10.08 15.37 -5.74
C GLN A 81 10.22 13.85 -5.91
N VAL A 82 9.25 13.07 -5.42
CA VAL A 82 9.20 11.62 -5.61
C VAL A 82 9.20 11.27 -7.10
N GLU A 83 8.37 11.95 -7.89
CA GLU A 83 8.24 11.69 -9.33
C GLU A 83 9.53 12.00 -10.12
N LEU A 84 10.23 13.08 -9.76
CA LEU A 84 11.51 13.44 -10.34
C LEU A 84 12.61 12.44 -9.94
N ALA A 85 12.64 12.04 -8.68
CA ALA A 85 13.61 11.08 -8.16
C ALA A 85 13.43 9.69 -8.80
N GLY A 86 12.17 9.24 -8.97
CA GLY A 86 11.84 7.98 -9.63
C GLY A 86 12.32 7.96 -11.09
N ARG A 87 12.02 9.01 -11.85
CA ARG A 87 12.47 9.14 -13.25
C ARG A 87 13.99 9.21 -13.36
N ALA A 88 14.65 9.95 -12.46
CA ALA A 88 16.10 10.01 -12.43
C ALA A 88 16.73 8.65 -12.12
N SER A 89 16.20 7.91 -11.13
CA SER A 89 16.61 6.55 -10.79
C SER A 89 16.51 5.61 -11.99
N PHE A 90 15.33 5.56 -12.61
CA PHE A 90 15.09 4.75 -13.79
C PHE A 90 16.04 5.10 -14.95
N LEU A 91 16.21 6.39 -15.27
CA LEU A 91 17.07 6.81 -16.38
C LEU A 91 18.55 6.50 -16.16
N ARG A 92 19.05 6.59 -14.92
CA ARG A 92 20.43 6.17 -14.61
C ARG A 92 20.60 4.67 -14.84
N LEU A 93 19.71 3.86 -14.26
CA LEU A 93 19.75 2.41 -14.40
C LEU A 93 19.60 1.97 -15.87
N PHE A 94 18.62 2.51 -16.59
CA PHE A 94 18.35 2.15 -17.98
C PHE A 94 19.55 2.44 -18.89
N ARG A 95 20.21 3.60 -18.71
CA ARG A 95 21.42 3.95 -19.47
C ARG A 95 22.58 3.02 -19.16
N PHE A 96 22.79 2.70 -17.88
CA PHE A 96 23.80 1.74 -17.46
C PHE A 96 23.57 0.37 -18.10
N LEU A 97 22.34 -0.14 -18.01
CA LEU A 97 21.98 -1.46 -18.54
C LEU A 97 22.16 -1.53 -20.05
N ARG A 98 21.72 -0.51 -20.80
CA ARG A 98 21.91 -0.48 -22.27
C ARG A 98 23.35 -0.51 -22.74
N ALA A 99 24.30 -0.14 -21.88
CA ALA A 99 25.73 -0.20 -22.19
C ALA A 99 26.37 -1.56 -21.88
N GLN A 100 25.63 -2.49 -21.25
CA GLN A 100 26.15 -3.82 -20.93
C GLN A 100 26.00 -4.77 -22.12
N PRO A 101 26.94 -5.71 -22.31
CA PRO A 101 26.82 -6.76 -23.31
C PRO A 101 25.52 -7.56 -23.17
N GLY A 102 24.80 -7.75 -24.27
CA GLY A 102 23.52 -8.49 -24.32
C GLY A 102 22.29 -7.67 -23.93
N LEU A 103 22.47 -6.40 -23.55
CA LEU A 103 21.39 -5.46 -23.21
C LEU A 103 21.30 -4.27 -24.19
N GLU A 104 21.97 -4.34 -25.33
CA GLU A 104 22.02 -3.25 -26.31
C GLU A 104 20.63 -2.96 -26.92
N ALA A 105 19.80 -4.00 -27.05
CA ALA A 105 18.44 -3.93 -27.56
C ALA A 105 17.38 -3.67 -26.46
N LEU A 106 17.81 -3.37 -25.23
CA LEU A 106 16.91 -3.09 -24.12
C LEU A 106 15.97 -1.92 -24.45
N ARG A 107 14.67 -2.16 -24.25
CA ARG A 107 13.59 -1.20 -24.51
C ARG A 107 12.60 -1.17 -23.34
N VAL A 108 11.90 -0.06 -23.23
CA VAL A 108 10.82 0.14 -22.25
C VAL A 108 9.51 -0.27 -22.91
N GLU A 109 8.83 -1.26 -22.35
CA GLU A 109 7.47 -1.64 -22.77
C GLU A 109 6.42 -0.84 -21.99
N TYR A 110 6.71 -0.57 -20.71
CA TYR A 110 5.84 0.19 -19.82
C TYR A 110 6.64 0.93 -18.76
N LEU A 111 6.17 2.13 -18.42
CA LEU A 111 6.62 2.90 -17.27
C LEU A 111 5.39 3.51 -16.60
N ALA A 112 5.24 3.32 -15.30
CA ALA A 112 4.11 3.89 -14.56
C ALA A 112 4.13 5.42 -14.64
N ALA A 113 2.95 6.02 -14.77
CA ALA A 113 2.80 7.48 -14.82
C ALA A 113 3.22 8.15 -13.50
N GLU A 114 3.01 7.45 -12.39
CA GLU A 114 3.32 7.90 -11.03
C GLU A 114 4.10 6.82 -10.27
N CYS A 115 4.89 7.26 -9.29
CA CYS A 115 5.53 6.38 -8.34
C CYS A 115 4.50 5.84 -7.34
N GLY A 116 4.58 4.54 -7.05
CA GLY A 116 3.83 3.90 -5.97
C GLY A 116 4.36 4.37 -4.62
N VAL A 117 3.71 5.38 -4.04
CA VAL A 117 4.01 5.88 -2.70
C VAL A 117 3.44 4.90 -1.67
N ARG A 118 4.29 4.38 -0.79
CA ARG A 118 3.86 3.44 0.26
C ARG A 118 3.26 4.15 1.47
N GLU A 119 3.89 5.22 1.92
CA GLU A 119 3.54 5.91 3.16
C GLU A 119 3.49 7.43 2.94
N SER A 120 2.46 8.07 3.49
CA SER A 120 2.36 9.54 3.52
C SER A 120 1.59 10.00 4.76
N ALA A 121 0.36 10.49 4.60
CA ALA A 121 -0.46 10.96 5.70
C ALA A 121 -1.56 9.94 6.05
N THR A 122 -1.72 9.68 7.35
CA THR A 122 -2.89 9.03 7.93
C THR A 122 -3.72 10.06 8.69
N ILE A 123 -5.02 9.82 8.82
CA ILE A 123 -5.86 10.65 9.69
C ILE A 123 -5.60 10.35 11.16
N VAL A 124 -5.84 11.33 12.01
CA VAL A 124 -6.16 11.06 13.41
C VAL A 124 -7.60 10.59 13.44
N GLY A 125 -7.83 9.31 13.71
CA GLY A 125 -9.17 8.70 13.70
C GLY A 125 -9.86 8.74 15.06
N LYS A 126 -11.15 8.38 15.10
CA LYS A 126 -11.89 8.12 16.35
C LYS A 126 -11.43 6.83 17.04
N ALA A 127 -10.79 5.94 16.30
CA ALA A 127 -9.96 4.84 16.79
C ALA A 127 -8.69 4.76 15.93
N THR A 128 -7.59 4.26 16.50
CA THR A 128 -6.33 4.02 15.79
C THR A 128 -6.02 2.54 15.89
N VAL A 129 -5.85 1.87 14.75
CA VAL A 129 -5.40 0.47 14.74
C VAL A 129 -3.91 0.43 15.08
N THR A 130 -3.56 -0.19 16.20
CA THR A 130 -2.15 -0.38 16.59
C THR A 130 -1.57 -1.67 16.03
N THR A 131 -0.25 -1.79 16.07
CA THR A 131 0.49 -3.00 15.73
C THR A 131 0.07 -4.17 16.60
N ASP A 132 -0.21 -3.94 17.88
CA ASP A 132 -0.69 -4.97 18.80
C ASP A 132 -2.12 -5.41 18.46
N ASP A 133 -3.01 -4.47 18.12
CA ASP A 133 -4.36 -4.79 17.64
C ASP A 133 -4.31 -5.64 16.36
N PHE A 134 -3.40 -5.31 15.45
CA PHE A 134 -3.23 -5.99 14.18
C PHE A 134 -2.63 -7.39 14.36
N THR A 135 -1.47 -7.49 15.02
CA THR A 135 -0.75 -8.75 15.22
C THR A 135 -1.47 -9.69 16.19
N GLY A 136 -2.26 -9.15 17.13
CA GLY A 136 -3.13 -9.92 18.01
C GLY A 136 -4.48 -10.33 17.40
N GLY A 137 -4.79 -9.92 16.16
CA GLY A 137 -6.03 -10.30 15.48
C GLY A 137 -7.28 -9.72 16.12
N ARG A 138 -7.22 -8.48 16.64
CA ARG A 138 -8.35 -7.88 17.36
C ARG A 138 -9.62 -7.85 16.51
N LEU A 139 -10.69 -8.39 17.08
CA LEU A 139 -12.06 -8.19 16.60
C LEU A 139 -12.66 -6.98 17.30
N TRP A 140 -12.88 -5.91 16.54
CA TRP A 140 -13.51 -4.70 17.05
C TRP A 140 -15.03 -4.86 17.15
N ASP A 141 -15.65 -4.19 18.12
CA ASP A 141 -17.11 -4.12 18.27
C ASP A 141 -17.78 -3.43 17.08
N ASP A 142 -17.07 -2.51 16.44
CA ASP A 142 -17.44 -1.85 15.20
C ASP A 142 -16.60 -2.28 13.99
N ALA A 143 -16.11 -3.52 13.98
CA ALA A 143 -15.37 -4.09 12.85
C ALA A 143 -16.20 -4.06 11.55
N VAL A 144 -15.62 -3.57 10.46
CA VAL A 144 -16.31 -3.39 9.16
C VAL A 144 -15.70 -4.23 8.03
N CYS A 145 -14.44 -4.64 8.16
CA CYS A 145 -13.82 -5.57 7.23
C CYS A 145 -12.67 -6.33 7.90
N TYR A 146 -12.32 -7.48 7.34
CA TYR A 146 -11.06 -8.16 7.64
C TYR A 146 -9.90 -7.47 6.94
N THR A 147 -8.71 -7.67 7.49
CA THR A 147 -7.45 -7.32 6.86
C THR A 147 -6.47 -8.45 7.14
N PHE A 148 -5.77 -8.91 6.11
CA PHE A 148 -4.83 -10.01 6.23
C PHE A 148 -3.67 -9.75 5.28
N TYR A 149 -2.55 -9.35 5.86
CA TYR A 149 -1.28 -9.17 5.16
C TYR A 149 -0.18 -9.15 6.22
N PRO A 150 1.04 -9.63 5.92
CA PRO A 150 2.18 -9.43 6.81
C PRO A 150 2.39 -7.94 7.08
N ILE A 151 2.98 -7.60 8.23
CA ILE A 151 3.65 -6.31 8.32
C ILE A 151 4.81 -6.33 7.31
N ASP A 152 4.88 -5.29 6.49
CA ASP A 152 5.74 -5.18 5.29
C ASP A 152 6.32 -3.77 5.22
N LEU A 153 7.23 -3.50 6.15
CA LEU A 153 7.83 -2.18 6.32
C LEU A 153 9.08 -2.07 5.46
N HIS A 154 8.97 -1.34 4.35
CA HIS A 154 10.15 -1.02 3.53
C HIS A 154 11.01 0.07 4.18
N ASN A 155 12.31 -0.16 4.24
CA ASN A 155 13.26 0.80 4.80
C ASN A 155 14.63 0.63 4.12
N LEU A 156 15.64 1.31 4.65
CA LEU A 156 17.01 1.26 4.14
C LEU A 156 17.89 0.20 4.83
N SER A 157 17.28 -0.80 5.47
CA SER A 157 18.04 -1.93 6.03
C SER A 157 18.77 -2.72 4.93
N PRO A 158 19.77 -3.55 5.27
CA PRO A 158 20.38 -4.50 4.33
C PRO A 158 19.38 -5.43 3.63
N GLU A 159 18.22 -5.67 4.21
CA GLU A 159 17.16 -6.48 3.61
C GLU A 159 16.24 -5.62 2.73
N GLY A 160 16.18 -4.31 2.96
CA GLY A 160 15.29 -3.35 2.29
C GLY A 160 13.82 -3.48 2.71
N VAL A 161 13.50 -4.47 3.53
CA VAL A 161 12.14 -4.72 4.00
C VAL A 161 12.19 -5.52 5.29
N GLU A 162 11.35 -5.13 6.24
CA GLU A 162 11.07 -5.88 7.45
C GLU A 162 9.70 -6.53 7.30
N ILE A 163 9.70 -7.87 7.26
CA ILE A 163 8.49 -8.67 7.13
C ILE A 163 8.20 -9.36 8.45
N GLN A 164 7.01 -9.14 9.00
CA GLN A 164 6.49 -9.90 10.15
C GLN A 164 5.19 -10.59 9.72
N LEU A 165 5.24 -11.92 9.70
CA LEU A 165 4.07 -12.76 9.42
C LEU A 165 3.12 -12.75 10.63
N LEU A 166 1.83 -12.86 10.33
CA LEU A 166 0.82 -13.14 11.34
C LEU A 166 0.86 -14.63 11.71
N GLU A 167 0.55 -14.94 12.97
CA GLU A 167 0.37 -16.33 13.39
C GLU A 167 -0.81 -16.98 12.65
N GLU A 168 -0.76 -18.30 12.47
CA GLU A 168 -1.82 -19.03 11.80
C GLU A 168 -3.16 -18.88 12.56
N GLY A 169 -4.22 -18.55 11.84
CA GLY A 169 -5.56 -18.31 12.40
C GLY A 169 -5.79 -16.88 12.91
N VAL A 170 -4.76 -16.02 12.93
CA VAL A 170 -4.92 -14.60 13.30
C VAL A 170 -5.44 -13.81 12.10
N VAL A 171 -6.68 -13.30 12.21
CA VAL A 171 -7.33 -12.50 11.16
C VAL A 171 -7.79 -11.16 11.74
N PRO A 172 -6.95 -10.10 11.68
CA PRO A 172 -7.29 -8.80 12.22
C PRO A 172 -8.45 -8.14 11.46
N THR A 173 -9.08 -7.17 12.13
CA THR A 173 -10.20 -6.40 11.57
C THR A 173 -9.94 -4.91 11.65
N VAL A 174 -10.60 -4.16 10.78
CA VAL A 174 -10.56 -2.69 10.78
C VAL A 174 -11.87 -2.18 11.41
N PRO A 175 -11.82 -1.32 12.45
CA PRO A 175 -13.02 -0.70 13.01
C PRO A 175 -13.51 0.44 12.11
N ARG A 176 -14.84 0.64 12.05
CA ARG A 176 -15.44 1.81 11.40
C ARG A 176 -14.80 3.11 11.89
N ARG A 177 -14.56 3.24 13.19
CA ARG A 177 -13.93 4.42 13.79
C ARG A 177 -12.53 4.76 13.27
N ALA A 178 -11.79 3.82 12.67
CA ALA A 178 -10.51 4.11 12.02
C ALA A 178 -10.67 4.83 10.66
N LEU A 179 -11.86 4.79 10.07
CA LEU A 179 -12.20 5.50 8.82
C LEU A 179 -12.74 6.93 9.11
N LEU A 180 -12.95 7.29 10.38
CA LEU A 180 -13.60 8.53 10.78
C LEU A 180 -12.58 9.49 11.41
N PRO A 181 -12.31 10.67 10.81
CA PRO A 181 -11.44 11.67 11.41
C PRO A 181 -11.95 12.16 12.77
N ALA A 182 -11.07 12.24 13.76
CA ALA A 182 -11.34 12.84 15.05
C ALA A 182 -11.77 14.31 14.86
N GLY A 183 -12.87 14.70 15.50
CA GLY A 183 -13.43 16.05 15.38
C GLY A 183 -14.24 16.32 14.11
N SER A 184 -14.43 15.33 13.24
CA SER A 184 -15.33 15.44 12.09
C SER A 184 -16.55 14.52 12.22
N ARG A 185 -17.66 14.94 11.60
CA ARG A 185 -18.87 14.14 11.40
C ARG A 185 -19.15 13.86 9.92
N ASN A 186 -18.68 14.74 9.03
CA ASN A 186 -19.02 14.73 7.60
C ASN A 186 -17.87 14.28 6.68
N LEU A 187 -16.82 13.67 7.24
CA LEU A 187 -15.69 13.17 6.47
C LEU A 187 -15.48 11.68 6.74
N LEU A 188 -15.26 10.93 5.68
CA LEU A 188 -14.89 9.52 5.71
C LEU A 188 -13.59 9.37 4.94
N THR A 189 -12.71 8.51 5.43
CA THR A 189 -11.53 8.06 4.70
C THR A 189 -11.58 6.57 4.44
N ALA A 190 -10.82 6.15 3.44
CA ALA A 190 -10.67 4.75 3.06
C ALA A 190 -9.27 4.51 2.51
N GLY A 191 -8.84 3.26 2.58
CA GLY A 191 -7.52 2.83 2.12
C GLY A 191 -6.38 3.34 2.98
N ARG A 192 -5.26 3.65 2.34
CA ARG A 192 -3.97 3.92 2.99
C ARG A 192 -3.99 5.02 4.07
N CYS A 193 -4.91 5.97 4.00
CA CYS A 193 -4.97 7.11 4.92
C CYS A 193 -5.86 6.90 6.16
N ILE A 194 -6.41 5.70 6.38
CA ILE A 194 -7.12 5.37 7.62
C ILE A 194 -6.21 5.48 8.85
N ALA A 195 -6.80 5.61 10.02
CA ALA A 195 -6.07 5.76 11.28
C ALA A 195 -5.41 4.45 11.73
N SER A 196 -4.09 4.45 11.75
CA SER A 196 -3.27 3.38 12.31
C SER A 196 -1.92 3.93 12.77
N ASP A 197 -1.19 3.15 13.57
CA ASP A 197 0.24 3.39 13.67
C ASP A 197 0.96 2.99 12.36
N ARG A 198 2.26 3.30 12.27
CA ARG A 198 3.06 3.12 11.05
C ARG A 198 3.25 1.65 10.67
N LEU A 199 3.52 0.79 11.65
CA LEU A 199 3.79 -0.63 11.41
C LEU A 199 2.50 -1.35 10.96
N ALA A 200 1.38 -1.13 11.66
CA ALA A 200 0.08 -1.61 11.21
C ALA A 200 -0.29 -1.03 9.83
N ASN A 201 0.02 0.25 9.56
CA ASN A 201 -0.26 0.85 8.25
C ASN A 201 0.43 0.10 7.11
N SER A 202 1.63 -0.43 7.33
CA SER A 202 2.37 -1.19 6.31
C SER A 202 1.58 -2.40 5.80
N ALA A 203 0.75 -3.00 6.64
CA ALA A 203 -0.14 -4.10 6.30
C ALA A 203 -1.53 -3.62 5.85
N LEU A 204 -2.07 -2.55 6.45
CA LEU A 204 -3.40 -2.01 6.15
C LEU A 204 -3.47 -1.30 4.78
N ARG A 205 -2.36 -0.75 4.29
CA ARG A 205 -2.29 0.01 3.03
C ARG A 205 -2.37 -0.85 1.77
N VAL A 206 -2.42 -2.18 1.90
CA VAL A 206 -2.45 -3.09 0.74
C VAL A 206 -3.80 -3.09 0.05
N GLN A 207 -3.80 -3.54 -1.21
CA GLN A 207 -4.93 -3.42 -2.12
C GLN A 207 -6.22 -4.04 -1.58
N ALA A 208 -6.16 -5.24 -0.97
CA ALA A 208 -7.34 -5.92 -0.44
C ALA A 208 -8.04 -5.08 0.65
N THR A 209 -7.29 -4.64 1.66
CA THR A 209 -7.81 -3.80 2.74
C THR A 209 -8.27 -2.43 2.23
N CYS A 210 -7.57 -1.86 1.26
CA CYS A 210 -8.00 -0.59 0.63
C CYS A 210 -9.31 -0.72 -0.14
N MET A 211 -9.50 -1.83 -0.87
CA MET A 211 -10.75 -2.11 -1.57
C MET A 211 -11.90 -2.31 -0.58
N ALA A 212 -11.68 -3.10 0.47
CA ALA A 212 -12.69 -3.37 1.49
C ALA A 212 -13.11 -2.09 2.22
N THR A 213 -12.16 -1.29 2.70
CA THR A 213 -12.46 0.00 3.35
C THR A 213 -13.10 1.00 2.39
N GLY A 214 -12.76 0.96 1.09
CA GLY A 214 -13.44 1.76 0.06
C GLY A 214 -14.92 1.38 -0.10
N GLN A 215 -15.22 0.09 -0.15
CA GLN A 215 -16.60 -0.42 -0.22
C GLN A 215 -17.39 -0.05 1.05
N VAL A 216 -16.77 -0.21 2.23
CA VAL A 216 -17.36 0.20 3.51
C VAL A 216 -17.66 1.70 3.54
N ALA A 217 -16.71 2.55 3.15
CA ALA A 217 -16.91 4.00 3.15
C ALA A 217 -18.07 4.41 2.22
N GLY A 218 -18.17 3.77 1.05
CA GLY A 218 -19.29 3.97 0.13
C GLY A 218 -20.64 3.56 0.73
N ALA A 219 -20.70 2.39 1.37
CA ALA A 219 -21.91 1.89 2.04
C ALA A 219 -22.35 2.82 3.18
N LEU A 220 -21.41 3.23 4.04
CA LEU A 220 -21.67 4.17 5.13
C LEU A 220 -22.21 5.51 4.61
N ALA A 221 -21.59 6.08 3.58
CA ALA A 221 -22.03 7.35 3.00
C ALA A 221 -23.43 7.26 2.37
N ALA A 222 -23.72 6.17 1.66
CA ALA A 222 -25.02 5.93 1.04
C ALA A 222 -26.13 5.79 2.09
N LEU A 223 -25.91 4.95 3.10
CA LEU A 223 -26.88 4.73 4.17
C LEU A 223 -27.11 5.98 5.01
N ALA A 224 -26.05 6.72 5.34
CA ALA A 224 -26.17 7.97 6.09
C ALA A 224 -27.02 9.00 5.33
N THR A 225 -26.78 9.15 4.03
CA THR A 225 -27.57 10.05 3.18
C THR A 225 -29.03 9.62 3.08
N GLN A 226 -29.30 8.31 2.98
CA GLN A 226 -30.65 7.77 2.83
C GLN A 226 -31.48 7.87 4.12
N THR A 227 -30.85 7.64 5.27
CA THR A 227 -31.54 7.55 6.57
C THR A 227 -31.51 8.84 7.36
N GLY A 228 -30.59 9.75 7.04
CA GLY A 228 -30.29 10.93 7.86
C GLY A 228 -29.56 10.60 9.17
N ILE A 229 -29.11 9.36 9.36
CA ILE A 229 -28.33 8.92 10.52
C ILE A 229 -26.85 9.20 10.24
N GLU A 230 -26.15 9.77 11.23
CA GLU A 230 -24.71 10.01 11.14
C GLU A 230 -23.92 8.70 10.96
N VAL A 231 -22.82 8.75 10.22
CA VAL A 231 -22.06 7.53 9.84
C VAL A 231 -21.60 6.70 11.05
N GLU A 232 -21.22 7.35 12.14
CA GLU A 232 -20.82 6.69 13.38
C GLU A 232 -22.01 6.04 14.11
N GLU A 233 -23.22 6.55 13.89
CA GLU A 233 -24.44 6.10 14.57
C GLU A 233 -25.23 5.08 13.75
N LEU A 234 -24.85 4.86 12.49
CA LEU A 234 -25.49 3.84 11.65
C LEU A 234 -25.49 2.47 12.34
N PRO A 235 -26.65 1.79 12.42
CA PRO A 235 -26.71 0.43 12.94
C PRO A 235 -25.84 -0.50 12.11
N LEU A 236 -24.90 -1.17 12.76
CA LEU A 236 -23.98 -2.08 12.08
C LEU A 236 -24.68 -3.21 11.28
N PRO A 237 -25.80 -3.81 11.74
CA PRO A 237 -26.55 -4.77 10.93
C PRO A 237 -27.05 -4.21 9.59
N MET A 238 -27.39 -2.92 9.55
CA MET A 238 -27.82 -2.25 8.31
C MET A 238 -26.65 -2.07 7.34
N VAL A 239 -25.46 -1.75 7.87
CA VAL A 239 -24.23 -1.66 7.09
C VAL A 239 -23.86 -3.04 6.54
N ASP A 240 -23.92 -4.08 7.37
CA ASP A 240 -23.64 -5.46 6.99
C ASP A 240 -24.57 -5.96 5.89
N GLU A 241 -25.87 -5.71 6.01
CA GLU A 241 -26.86 -6.13 5.01
C GLU A 241 -26.51 -5.57 3.63
N LEU A 242 -26.18 -4.28 3.55
CA LEU A 242 -25.77 -3.65 2.30
C LEU A 242 -24.44 -4.21 1.78
N LEU A 243 -23.46 -4.40 2.66
CA LEU A 243 -22.16 -4.98 2.30
C LEU A 243 -22.31 -6.40 1.74
N LEU A 244 -23.08 -7.26 2.41
CA LEU A 244 -23.39 -8.63 1.99
C LEU A 244 -24.16 -8.65 0.67
N ALA A 245 -25.13 -7.76 0.48
CA ALA A 245 -25.87 -7.62 -0.79
C ALA A 245 -24.94 -7.31 -1.98
N HIS A 246 -23.79 -6.68 -1.71
CA HIS A 246 -22.74 -6.40 -2.69
C HIS A 246 -21.56 -7.40 -2.64
N GLY A 247 -21.75 -8.56 -2.01
CA GLY A 247 -20.78 -9.66 -2.00
C GLY A 247 -19.54 -9.42 -1.13
N ALA A 248 -19.60 -8.47 -0.20
CA ALA A 248 -18.50 -8.25 0.73
C ALA A 248 -18.40 -9.40 1.75
N ILE A 249 -17.18 -9.62 2.24
CA ILE A 249 -16.91 -10.48 3.39
C ILE A 249 -16.88 -9.60 4.64
N ILE A 250 -17.75 -9.86 5.61
CA ILE A 250 -17.87 -9.06 6.83
C ILE A 250 -17.34 -9.80 8.06
N PRO A 251 -16.83 -9.09 9.09
CA PRO A 251 -16.41 -9.70 10.34
C PRO A 251 -17.56 -10.30 11.15
N GLU A 252 -17.38 -11.53 11.64
CA GLU A 252 -18.31 -12.17 12.57
C GLU A 252 -18.21 -11.54 13.96
N ARG A 253 -18.95 -10.45 14.18
CA ARG A 253 -19.06 -9.79 15.49
C ARG A 253 -20.00 -10.60 16.39
N GLN A 254 -19.67 -10.69 17.68
CA GLN A 254 -20.63 -11.22 18.66
C GLN A 254 -21.87 -10.33 18.64
N ALA A 255 -23.05 -10.92 18.44
CA ALA A 255 -24.31 -10.18 18.37
C ALA A 255 -24.53 -9.41 19.68
N THR A 256 -24.42 -8.08 19.61
CA THR A 256 -24.97 -7.21 20.66
C THR A 256 -26.45 -7.02 20.36
N ALA A 257 -27.31 -7.33 21.34
CA ALA A 257 -28.76 -7.22 21.19
C ALA A 257 -29.17 -5.74 21.00
N GLY A 258 -29.21 -5.29 19.74
CA GLY A 258 -29.74 -3.99 19.35
C GLY A 258 -31.24 -4.05 19.04
N PRO A 259 -31.98 -2.93 19.10
CA PRO A 259 -33.40 -2.90 18.77
C PRO A 259 -33.60 -3.25 17.29
N ALA A 260 -34.69 -3.97 16.99
CA ALA A 260 -35.07 -4.32 15.63
C ALA A 260 -35.42 -3.03 14.85
N TYR A 261 -34.65 -2.71 13.82
CA TYR A 261 -34.97 -1.63 12.89
C TYR A 261 -35.87 -2.18 11.77
N GLY A 262 -36.94 -1.43 11.46
CA GLY A 262 -37.97 -1.85 10.50
C GLY A 262 -37.42 -2.08 9.10
N ALA A 263 -37.99 -3.08 8.41
CA ALA A 263 -37.59 -3.51 7.08
C ALA A 263 -37.52 -2.33 6.07
N MET A 264 -36.39 -2.22 5.37
CA MET A 264 -36.25 -1.26 4.28
C MET A 264 -37.16 -1.63 3.10
N SER A 265 -37.72 -0.61 2.45
CA SER A 265 -38.35 -0.79 1.13
C SER A 265 -37.30 -1.19 0.09
N PRO A 266 -37.63 -2.09 -0.84
CA PRO A 266 -36.67 -2.58 -1.83
C PRO A 266 -36.15 -1.45 -2.71
N LEU A 267 -34.85 -1.52 -2.99
CA LEU A 267 -34.10 -0.62 -3.87
C LEU A 267 -34.84 -0.47 -5.21
N SER A 268 -35.33 0.74 -5.49
CA SER A 268 -35.76 1.11 -6.84
C SER A 268 -34.52 1.17 -7.73
N THR A 269 -34.45 0.26 -8.69
CA THR A 269 -33.48 0.31 -9.79
C THR A 269 -33.67 1.62 -10.55
N VAL A 270 -32.59 2.38 -10.69
CA VAL A 270 -32.48 3.52 -11.62
C VAL A 270 -31.72 3.05 -12.84
#